data_AF-A0A2G9UN85-F1
#
_entry.id   AF-A0A2G9UN85-F1
#
_cell.length_a   1.000
_cell.length_b   1.000
_cell.length_c   1.000
_cell.angle_alpha   90.00
_cell.angle_beta   90.00
_cell.angle_gamma   90.00
#
_symmetry.space_group_name_H-M   'P 1'
#
loop_
_entity.id
_entity.type
_entity.pdbx_description
1 polymer ?
#
loop_
_entity_poly.entity_id
_entity_poly.type
_entity_poly.pdbx_seq_one_letter_code
_entity_poly.pdbx_strand_id
1 'polypeptide(L)'
;MYLSLQPIMVGVIDQDAPADQLLSNPVLYSPGRTGTKYTYQLFAINTIDGIWQAAVVFFASYLTFTGQECGLWLFGFYIASGMMFTNTAHLAVEVRCW
;
A
#
# COMPACT_ATOMS: atom_id res chain seq x y z
N MET A 1 -2.05 -8.42 12.84
CA MET A 1 -2.07 -9.64 12.01
C MET A 1 -2.71 -9.44 10.63
N TYR A 2 -3.54 -8.40 10.42
CA TYR A 2 -4.18 -8.17 9.11
C TYR A 2 -3.24 -7.58 8.05
N LEU A 3 -2.44 -6.55 8.42
CA LEU A 3 -1.56 -5.86 7.47
C LEU A 3 -0.35 -6.66 6.98
N SER A 4 0.05 -7.72 7.68
CA SER A 4 1.22 -8.51 7.28
C SER A 4 0.94 -9.48 6.14
N LEU A 5 -0.32 -9.91 5.99
CA LEU A 5 -0.71 -10.87 4.95
C LEU A 5 -0.73 -10.23 3.56
N GLN A 6 -1.12 -8.96 3.49
CA GLN A 6 -1.23 -8.19 2.24
C GLN A 6 0.10 -8.07 1.46
N PRO A 7 1.21 -7.58 2.04
CA PRO A 7 2.48 -7.48 1.33
C PRO A 7 3.08 -8.86 1.01
N ILE A 8 2.82 -9.88 1.83
CA ILE A 8 3.26 -11.26 1.53
C ILE A 8 2.51 -11.79 0.32
N MET A 9 1.19 -11.61 0.27
CA MET A 9 0.36 -12.06 -0.84
C MET A 9 0.79 -11.36 -2.13
N VAL A 10 0.94 -10.03 -2.12
CA VAL A 10 1.43 -9.26 -3.27
C VAL A 10 2.82 -9.74 -3.71
N GLY A 11 3.76 -9.91 -2.80
CA GLY A 11 5.10 -10.40 -3.16
C GLY A 11 5.14 -11.82 -3.75
N VAL A 12 4.13 -12.66 -3.48
CA VAL A 12 4.03 -14.02 -4.04
C VAL A 12 3.29 -14.02 -5.38
N ILE A 13 2.25 -13.20 -5.54
CA ILE A 13 1.44 -13.16 -6.78
C ILE A 13 1.96 -12.20 -7.84
N ASP A 14 2.80 -11.22 -7.47
CA ASP A 14 3.36 -10.24 -8.39
C ASP A 14 4.47 -10.88 -9.24
N GLN A 15 4.04 -11.50 -10.34
CA GLN A 15 4.91 -11.94 -11.42
C GLN A 15 4.75 -10.96 -12.58
N ASP A 16 5.78 -10.16 -12.86
CA ASP A 16 5.76 -9.13 -13.90
C ASP A 16 5.34 -9.65 -15.31
N ALA A 17 5.59 -10.93 -15.58
CA ALA A 17 5.17 -11.63 -16.79
C ALA A 17 5.29 -13.16 -16.59
N PRO A 18 4.48 -13.97 -17.31
CA PRO A 18 4.64 -15.42 -17.30
C PRO A 18 6.02 -15.81 -17.85
N ALA A 19 6.61 -16.87 -17.26
CA ALA A 19 7.97 -17.32 -17.56
C ALA A 19 8.22 -17.53 -19.08
N ASP A 20 7.21 -18.02 -19.80
CA ASP A 20 7.27 -18.25 -21.25
C ASP A 20 7.42 -16.96 -22.07
N GLN A 21 6.85 -15.85 -21.58
CA GLN A 21 6.91 -14.55 -22.23
C GLN A 21 8.23 -13.81 -21.91
N LEU A 22 8.79 -14.04 -20.73
CA LEU A 22 10.14 -13.55 -20.36
C LEU A 22 11.25 -14.26 -21.14
N LEU A 23 11.09 -15.56 -21.41
CA LEU A 23 12.04 -16.33 -22.22
C LEU A 23 11.99 -15.97 -23.71
N SER A 24 10.81 -15.63 -24.23
CA SER A 24 10.63 -15.25 -25.64
C SER A 24 11.04 -13.80 -25.96
N ASN A 25 11.06 -12.90 -24.97
CA ASN A 25 11.50 -11.52 -25.16
C ASN A 25 12.50 -11.05 -24.07
N PRO A 26 13.81 -11.30 -24.26
CA PRO A 26 14.84 -11.03 -23.25
C PRO A 26 15.02 -9.53 -22.94
N VAL A 27 14.45 -8.64 -23.76
CA VAL A 27 14.48 -7.18 -23.53
C VAL A 27 13.75 -6.80 -22.24
N LEU A 28 12.73 -7.55 -21.81
CA LEU A 28 12.01 -7.31 -20.54
C LEU A 28 12.89 -7.54 -19.29
N TYR A 29 14.02 -8.22 -19.42
CA TYR A 29 14.96 -8.40 -18.31
C TYR A 29 15.87 -7.18 -18.08
N SER A 30 16.00 -6.30 -19.08
CA SER A 30 16.91 -5.16 -19.02
C SER A 30 16.66 -4.20 -17.84
N PRO A 31 15.41 -3.82 -17.49
CA PRO A 31 15.12 -2.94 -16.35
C PRO A 31 15.53 -3.54 -14.99
N GLY A 32 15.42 -4.87 -14.83
CA GLY A 32 15.88 -5.56 -13.63
C GLY A 32 17.41 -5.51 -13.50
N ARG A 33 18.12 -5.66 -14.62
CA ARG A 33 19.59 -5.63 -14.67
C ARG A 33 20.19 -4.24 -14.44
N THR A 34 19.47 -3.18 -14.81
CA THR A 34 19.92 -1.78 -14.63
C THR A 34 19.59 -1.24 -13.23
N GLY A 35 18.94 -2.03 -12.36
CA GLY A 35 18.62 -1.63 -10.99
C GLY A 35 17.57 -0.51 -10.89
N THR A 36 16.88 -0.19 -11.99
CA THR A 36 15.91 0.92 -12.05
C THR A 36 14.59 0.60 -11.36
N LYS A 37 14.29 -0.67 -11.10
CA LYS A 37 13.06 -1.11 -10.42
C LYS A 37 12.95 -0.65 -8.96
N TYR A 38 14.06 -0.52 -8.24
CA TYR A 38 14.06 -0.09 -6.84
C TYR A 38 14.89 1.17 -6.66
N THR A 39 14.32 2.31 -7.07
CA THR A 39 14.98 3.61 -6.97
C THR A 39 14.61 4.28 -5.64
N TYR A 40 15.56 4.96 -4.98
CA TYR A 40 15.32 5.73 -3.75
C TYR A 40 14.16 6.73 -3.88
N GLN A 41 13.94 7.27 -5.08
CA GLN A 41 12.81 8.15 -5.38
C GLN A 41 11.46 7.45 -5.22
N LEU A 42 11.34 6.19 -5.67
CA LEU A 42 10.11 5.41 -5.52
C LEU A 42 9.82 5.11 -4.05
N PHE A 43 10.87 4.78 -3.29
CA PHE A 43 10.78 4.62 -1.84
C PHE A 43 10.32 5.90 -1.13
N ALA A 44 10.88 7.06 -1.52
CA ALA A 44 10.50 8.34 -0.95
C ALA A 44 9.04 8.71 -1.28
N ILE A 45 8.60 8.48 -2.52
CA ILE A 45 7.20 8.70 -2.94
C ILE A 45 6.25 7.83 -2.11
N ASN A 46 6.54 6.53 -1.99
CA ASN A 46 5.71 5.62 -1.20
C ASN A 46 5.67 6.00 0.29
N THR A 47 6.80 6.46 0.83
CA THR A 47 6.87 6.93 2.23
C THR A 47 6.02 8.18 2.44
N ILE A 48 6.05 9.14 1.51
CA ILE A 48 5.24 10.36 1.56
C ILE A 48 3.75 10.02 1.44
N ASP A 49 3.39 9.09 0.55
CA ASP A 49 2.00 8.65 0.40
C ASP A 49 1.46 8.01 1.70
N GLY A 50 2.26 7.17 2.37
CA GLY A 50 1.90 6.60 3.67
C GLY A 50 1.67 7.66 4.76
N ILE A 51 2.51 8.71 4.80
CA ILE A 51 2.32 9.85 5.72
C ILE A 51 1.02 10.59 5.40
N TRP A 52 0.73 10.80 4.12
CA TRP A 52 -0.50 11.45 3.67
C TRP A 52 -1.74 10.65 4.06
N GLN A 53 -1.77 9.34 3.81
CA GLN A 53 -2.88 8.47 4.20
C GLN A 53 -3.12 8.50 5.71
N ALA A 54 -2.05 8.44 6.52
CA ALA A 54 -2.15 8.51 7.97
C ALA A 54 -2.74 9.85 8.44
N ALA A 55 -2.31 10.96 7.84
CA ALA A 55 -2.84 12.28 8.15
C ALA A 55 -4.34 12.39 7.82
N VAL A 56 -4.75 11.95 6.63
CA VAL A 56 -6.16 12.00 6.20
C VAL A 56 -7.07 11.21 7.15
N VAL A 57 -6.69 9.98 7.52
CA VAL A 57 -7.48 9.15 8.44
C VAL A 57 -7.57 9.75 9.84
N PHE A 58 -6.47 10.35 10.33
CA PHE A 58 -6.45 11.05 11.60
C PHE A 58 -7.38 12.27 11.60
N PHE A 59 -7.27 13.15 10.61
CA PHE A 59 -8.09 14.36 10.52
C PHE A 59 -9.57 14.03 10.28
N ALA A 60 -9.89 13.03 9.46
CA ALA A 60 -11.25 12.57 9.25
C ALA A 60 -11.90 12.08 10.55
N SER A 61 -11.16 11.28 11.33
CA SER A 61 -11.62 10.81 12.64
C SER A 61 -11.76 11.97 13.63
N TYR A 62 -10.78 12.89 13.67
CA TYR A 62 -10.82 14.06 14.55
C TYR A 62 -12.04 14.95 14.29
N LEU A 63 -12.32 15.28 13.02
CA LEU A 63 -13.48 16.09 12.64
C LEU A 63 -14.80 15.42 13.00
N THR A 64 -14.89 14.09 12.83
CA THR A 64 -16.10 13.32 13.14
C THR A 64 -16.44 13.33 14.64
N PHE A 65 -15.42 13.36 15.50
CA PHE A 65 -15.59 13.35 16.95
C PHE A 65 -15.49 14.73 17.61
N THR A 66 -15.37 15.80 16.83
CA THR A 66 -15.32 17.16 17.37
C THR A 66 -16.69 17.51 17.96
N GLY A 67 -16.78 17.54 19.30
CA GLY A 67 -18.03 17.85 20.04
C GLY A 67 -18.76 16.64 20.62
N GLN A 68 -18.17 15.45 20.63
CA GLN A 68 -18.68 14.26 21.31
C GLN A 68 -17.69 13.80 22.38
N GLU A 69 -18.17 13.35 23.55
CA GLU A 69 -17.31 12.72 24.56
C GLU A 69 -16.94 11.31 24.12
N CYS A 70 -15.99 11.20 23.19
CA CYS A 70 -15.46 9.93 22.73
C CYS A 70 -14.30 9.49 23.63
N GLY A 71 -14.40 8.28 24.19
CA GLY A 71 -13.27 7.66 24.88
C GLY A 71 -12.11 7.39 23.92
N LEU A 72 -10.87 7.52 24.42
CA LEU A 72 -9.63 7.30 23.65
C LEU A 72 -9.61 5.94 22.93
N TRP A 73 -10.18 4.92 23.56
CA TRP A 73 -10.24 3.57 22.99
C TRP A 73 -11.17 3.47 21.77
N LEU A 74 -12.34 4.11 21.84
CA LEU A 74 -13.29 4.14 20.72
C LEU A 74 -12.71 4.94 19.55
N PHE A 75 -12.07 6.09 19.85
CA PHE A 75 -11.36 6.89 18.86
C PHE A 75 -10.26 6.09 18.16
N GLY A 76 -9.44 5.36 18.92
CA GLY A 76 -8.41 4.47 18.37
C GLY A 76 -8.98 3.36 17.48
N PHE A 77 -10.14 2.80 17.83
CA PHE A 77 -10.81 1.79 17.02
C PHE A 77 -11.29 2.35 15.66
N TYR A 78 -11.86 3.56 15.63
CA TYR A 78 -12.26 4.23 14.39
C TYR A 78 -11.07 4.55 13.48
N ILE A 79 -9.98 5.05 14.04
CA ILE A 79 -8.76 5.30 13.27
C ILE A 79 -8.20 3.98 12.71
N ALA A 80 -8.11 2.93 13.54
CA ALA A 80 -7.54 1.65 13.12
C ALA A 80 -8.36 1.01 11.98
N SER A 81 -9.69 1.00 12.11
CA SER A 81 -10.58 0.50 11.05
C SER A 81 -10.47 1.32 9.77
N GLY A 82 -10.46 2.66 9.87
CA GLY A 82 -10.26 3.54 8.71
C GLY A 82 -8.93 3.27 7.99
N MET A 83 -7.84 3.11 8.74
CA MET A 83 -6.53 2.76 8.17
C MET A 83 -6.54 1.40 7.47
N MET A 84 -7.23 0.39 8.02
CA MET A 84 -7.32 -0.93 7.38
C MET A 84 -8.02 -0.88 6.03
N PHE A 85 -9.11 -0.11 5.91
CA PHE A 85 -9.81 0.07 4.63
C PHE A 85 -8.94 0.81 3.61
N THR A 86 -8.30 1.92 4.01
CA THR A 86 -7.41 2.70 3.14
C THR A 86 -6.25 1.86 2.63
N ASN A 87 -5.59 1.09 3.50
CA ASN A 87 -4.48 0.23 3.11
C ASN A 87 -4.91 -0.90 2.16
N THR A 88 -6.09 -1.49 2.40
CA THR A 88 -6.66 -2.52 1.52
C THR A 88 -7.00 -1.97 0.13
N ALA A 89 -7.56 -0.75 0.07
CA ALA A 89 -7.85 -0.08 -1.20
C ALA A 89 -6.57 0.30 -1.96
N HIS A 90 -5.55 0.82 -1.26
CA HIS A 90 -4.25 1.14 -1.87
C HIS A 90 -3.63 -0.11 -2.50
N LEU A 91 -3.63 -1.23 -1.76
CA LEU A 91 -3.15 -2.50 -2.26
C LEU A 91 -3.95 -3.01 -3.48
N ALA A 92 -5.27 -2.87 -3.45
CA ALA A 92 -6.11 -3.27 -4.59
C ALA A 92 -5.82 -2.46 -5.87
N VAL A 93 -5.36 -1.22 -5.74
CA VAL A 93 -4.92 -0.39 -6.87
C VAL A 93 -3.52 -0.79 -7.34
N GLU A 94 -2.64 -1.19 -6.42
CA GLU A 94 -1.26 -1.58 -6.71
C GLU A 94 -1.15 -2.98 -7.34
N VAL A 95 -2.04 -3.90 -6.96
CA VAL A 95 -2.16 -5.22 -7.60
C VAL A 95 -2.74 -5.04 -9.00
N ARG A 96 -1.86 -5.05 -10.01
CA ARG A 96 -2.21 -4.99 -11.43
C ARG A 96 -2.69 -6.32 -12.03
N CYS A 97 -2.84 -7.38 -11.22
CA CYS A 97 -3.39 -8.65 -11.68
C CYS A 97 -4.92 -8.65 -11.61
N TRP A 98 -5.55 -8.37 -12.75
CA TRP A 98 -6.88 -8.87 -13.11
C TRP A 98 -6.73 -9.70 -14.39
#